data_AF-A0A971U7J5-F1
#
_entry.id   AF-A0A971U7J5-F1
#
_cell.length_a   1.000
_cell.length_b   1.000
_cell.length_c   1.000
_cell.angle_alpha   90.00
_cell.angle_beta   90.00
_cell.angle_gamma   90.00
#
_symmetry.space_group_name_H-M   'P 1'
#
loop_
_entity.id
_entity.type
_entity.pdbx_description
1 polymer ?
#
loop_
_entity_poly.entity_id
_entity_poly.type
_entity_poly.pdbx_seq_one_letter_code
_entity_poly.pdbx_strand_id
1 'polypeptide(L)'
;MAATRIALELKNTVAILPASNATGVVFNSFKDKVEKTRIIRLNGGNVELSEGDGNFFILTDQVVPGDGLRFQYYVNYEAPEEGQSAPASARVLSVRLRLVAADGVVKTFTQRIVPRNIQP
;
A
#
# COMPACT_ATOMS: atom_id res chain seq x y z
N MET A 1 13.39 2.91 -5.49
CA MET A 1 12.91 1.51 -5.36
C MET A 1 11.41 1.51 -5.05
N ALA A 2 10.65 0.54 -5.57
CA ALA A 2 9.19 0.46 -5.39
C ALA A 2 8.76 0.48 -3.91
N ALA A 3 9.44 -0.28 -3.03
CA ALA A 3 9.16 -0.30 -1.59
C ALA A 3 9.27 1.10 -0.95
N THR A 4 10.34 1.84 -1.25
CA THR A 4 10.55 3.21 -0.73
C THR A 4 9.46 4.16 -1.24
N ARG A 5 9.06 4.04 -2.52
CA ARG A 5 8.00 4.87 -3.10
C ARG A 5 6.67 4.59 -2.41
N ILE A 6 6.26 3.32 -2.31
CA ILE A 6 5.04 2.89 -1.61
C ILE A 6 5.03 3.45 -0.18
N ALA A 7 6.15 3.31 0.54
CA ALA A 7 6.24 3.80 1.90
C ALA A 7 6.12 5.32 2.04
N LEU A 8 6.68 6.08 1.11
CA LEU A 8 6.57 7.54 1.07
C LEU A 8 5.13 8.00 0.82
N GLU A 9 4.45 7.38 -0.15
CA GLU A 9 3.04 7.67 -0.46
C GLU A 9 2.15 7.44 0.77
N LEU A 10 2.36 6.32 1.45
CA LEU A 10 1.53 5.92 2.59
C LEU A 10 1.86 6.70 3.86
N LYS A 11 3.08 7.20 4.03
CA LYS A 11 3.43 8.14 5.13
C LYS A 11 2.71 9.48 5.01
N ASN A 12 2.45 9.93 3.78
CA ASN A 12 1.79 11.21 3.49
C ASN A 12 0.27 11.07 3.31
N THR A 13 -0.27 9.88 3.56
CA THR A 13 -1.70 9.61 3.52
C THR A 13 -2.43 10.36 4.63
N VAL A 14 -3.62 10.87 4.30
CA VAL A 14 -4.53 11.53 5.25
C VAL A 14 -5.67 10.62 5.67
N ALA A 15 -6.08 9.68 4.82
CA ALA A 15 -7.08 8.67 5.15
C ALA A 15 -6.84 7.40 4.34
N ILE A 16 -7.04 6.24 4.98
CA ILE A 16 -7.16 4.95 4.29
C ILE A 16 -8.66 4.69 4.09
N LEU A 17 -9.05 4.34 2.86
CA LEU A 17 -10.44 4.17 2.49
C LEU A 17 -10.90 2.70 2.62
N PRO A 18 -12.20 2.44 2.89
CA PRO A 18 -12.73 1.08 3.08
C PRO A 18 -12.58 0.12 1.89
N ALA A 19 -12.34 0.64 0.69
CA ALA A 19 -12.07 -0.17 -0.50
C ALA A 19 -10.71 -0.90 -0.47
N SER A 20 -9.90 -0.64 0.55
CA SER A 20 -8.60 -1.29 0.75
C SER A 20 -8.73 -2.75 1.19
N ASN A 21 -7.85 -3.60 0.67
CA ASN A 21 -7.73 -5.03 0.96
C ASN A 21 -6.26 -5.45 1.10
N ALA A 22 -5.97 -6.74 1.32
CA ALA A 22 -4.57 -7.15 1.52
C ALA A 22 -3.68 -6.99 0.30
N THR A 23 -4.22 -6.94 -0.91
CA THR A 23 -3.41 -6.79 -2.13
C THR A 23 -3.48 -5.38 -2.70
N GLY A 24 -4.26 -4.47 -2.11
CA GLY A 24 -4.34 -3.09 -2.55
C GLY A 24 -4.84 -2.14 -1.48
N VAL A 25 -4.27 -0.94 -1.45
CA VAL A 25 -4.65 0.13 -0.55
C VAL A 25 -5.20 1.29 -1.36
N VAL A 26 -6.37 1.76 -0.95
CA VAL A 26 -7.02 2.96 -1.47
C VAL A 26 -6.90 4.03 -0.40
N PHE A 27 -6.38 5.20 -0.76
CA PHE A 27 -6.06 6.22 0.23
C PHE A 27 -6.16 7.63 -0.35
N ASN A 28 -6.46 8.59 0.51
CA ASN A 28 -6.41 10.00 0.14
C ASN A 28 -5.05 10.59 0.52
N SER A 29 -4.51 11.44 -0.36
CA SER A 29 -3.32 12.24 -0.08
C SER A 29 -3.35 13.55 -0.85
N PHE A 30 -2.63 14.54 -0.36
CA PHE A 30 -2.48 15.82 -1.05
C PHE A 30 -1.39 15.73 -2.12
N LYS A 31 -1.70 16.13 -3.36
CA LYS A 31 -0.74 16.49 -4.40
C LYS A 31 -0.99 17.95 -4.77
N ASP A 32 0.05 18.78 -4.78
CA ASP A 32 -0.09 20.17 -5.26
C ASP A 32 -1.25 20.93 -4.60
N LYS A 33 -1.45 20.69 -3.28
CA LYS A 33 -2.54 21.23 -2.45
C LYS A 33 -3.96 20.75 -2.78
N VAL A 34 -4.11 19.75 -3.65
CA VAL A 34 -5.39 19.12 -3.99
C VAL A 34 -5.43 17.72 -3.39
N GLU A 35 -6.52 17.39 -2.70
CA GLU A 35 -6.76 16.03 -2.22
C GLU A 35 -7.14 15.13 -3.39
N LYS A 36 -6.47 13.98 -3.50
CA LYS A 36 -6.77 12.95 -4.49
C LYS A 36 -6.82 11.58 -3.86
N THR A 37 -7.78 10.77 -4.32
CA THR A 37 -7.82 9.34 -4.04
C THR A 37 -6.82 8.62 -4.93
N ARG A 38 -5.91 7.87 -4.31
CA ARG A 38 -4.86 7.08 -4.96
C ARG A 38 -5.04 5.62 -4.61
N ILE A 39 -4.49 4.77 -5.46
CA ILE A 39 -4.58 3.32 -5.32
C ILE A 39 -3.20 2.73 -5.54
N ILE A 40 -2.71 1.95 -4.59
CA ILE A 40 -1.58 1.04 -4.81
C ILE A 40 -2.13 -0.38 -4.79
N ARG A 41 -1.84 -1.20 -5.80
CA ARG A 41 -2.36 -2.58 -5.87
C ARG A 41 -1.37 -3.56 -6.48
N LEU A 42 -1.52 -4.82 -6.09
CA LEU A 42 -1.02 -5.97 -6.83
C LEU A 42 -2.00 -6.28 -7.97
N ASN A 43 -1.50 -6.29 -9.20
CA ASN A 43 -2.25 -6.66 -10.38
C ASN A 43 -1.44 -7.73 -11.14
N GLY A 44 -1.79 -9.00 -10.94
CA GLY A 44 -1.02 -10.12 -11.46
C GLY A 44 0.42 -10.14 -10.92
N GLY A 45 1.39 -9.96 -11.82
CA GLY A 45 2.81 -9.86 -11.50
C GLY A 45 3.34 -8.43 -11.31
N ASN A 46 2.47 -7.43 -11.26
CA ASN A 46 2.86 -6.02 -11.18
C ASN A 46 2.35 -5.38 -9.90
N VAL A 47 3.13 -4.45 -9.36
CA VAL A 47 2.64 -3.48 -8.39
C VAL A 47 2.42 -2.16 -9.10
N GLU A 48 1.19 -1.67 -9.04
CA GLU A 48 0.74 -0.48 -9.75
C GLU A 48 0.35 0.62 -8.77
N LEU A 49 0.50 1.88 -9.21
CA LEU A 49 0.01 3.07 -8.54
C LEU A 49 -0.89 3.87 -9.49
N SER A 50 -2.08 4.23 -9.03
CA SER A 50 -2.89 5.29 -9.64
C SER A 50 -2.81 6.56 -8.81
N GLU A 51 -2.61 7.70 -9.48
CA GLU A 51 -2.57 9.02 -8.84
C GLU A 51 -3.95 9.70 -8.77
N GLY A 52 -5.03 8.97 -9.08
CA GLY A 52 -6.41 9.48 -9.05
C GLY A 52 -6.88 10.10 -10.38
N ASP A 53 -6.16 9.84 -11.46
CA ASP A 53 -6.47 10.28 -12.83
C ASP A 53 -7.06 9.15 -13.70
N GLY A 54 -7.32 7.98 -13.10
CA GLY A 54 -7.81 6.79 -13.80
C GLY A 54 -6.71 5.96 -14.48
N ASN A 55 -5.46 6.44 -14.51
CA ASN A 55 -4.32 5.71 -15.05
C ASN A 55 -3.59 4.93 -13.97
N PHE A 56 -2.93 3.84 -14.36
CA PHE A 56 -2.08 3.02 -13.49
C PHE A 56 -0.66 2.98 -14.04
N PHE A 57 0.30 3.28 -13.17
CA PHE A 57 1.73 3.23 -13.47
C PHE A 57 2.36 2.04 -12.74
N ILE A 58 3.16 1.26 -13.45
CA ILE A 58 3.90 0.13 -12.86
C ILE A 58 5.04 0.69 -12.01
N LEU A 59 5.00 0.40 -10.70
CA LEU A 59 6.10 0.68 -9.78
C LEU A 59 7.19 -0.39 -9.85
N THR A 60 6.78 -1.64 -10.11
CA THR A 60 7.65 -2.79 -10.36
C THR A 60 6.84 -3.95 -10.94
N ASP A 61 7.47 -4.72 -11.82
CA ASP A 61 7.00 -5.95 -12.48
C ASP A 61 7.77 -7.20 -11.99
N GLN A 62 8.67 -7.03 -11.03
CA GLN A 62 9.53 -8.08 -10.50
C GLN A 62 9.03 -8.59 -9.15
N VAL A 63 7.74 -8.90 -9.02
CA VAL A 63 7.18 -9.41 -7.75
C VAL A 63 6.83 -10.88 -7.82
N VAL A 64 6.77 -11.53 -6.64
CA VAL A 64 6.30 -12.91 -6.53
C VAL A 64 4.84 -12.98 -7.01
N PRO A 65 4.48 -13.85 -7.96
CA PRO A 65 3.11 -13.98 -8.44
C PRO A 65 2.13 -14.26 -7.30
N GLY A 66 1.04 -13.50 -7.22
CA GLY A 66 -0.06 -13.71 -6.25
C GLY A 66 0.23 -13.33 -4.78
N ASP A 67 1.49 -13.16 -4.36
CA ASP A 67 1.86 -12.72 -2.99
C ASP A 67 2.95 -11.63 -2.99
N GLY A 68 3.10 -10.95 -4.13
CA GLY A 68 4.13 -9.96 -4.39
C GLY A 68 4.03 -8.71 -3.54
N LEU A 69 2.80 -8.33 -3.15
CA LEU A 69 2.51 -7.19 -2.31
C LEU A 69 1.41 -7.56 -1.32
N ARG A 70 1.62 -7.23 -0.05
CA ARG A 70 0.64 -7.45 0.99
C ARG A 70 0.56 -6.27 1.95
N PHE A 71 -0.66 -5.86 2.23
CA PHE A 71 -1.02 -4.86 3.21
C PHE A 71 -1.68 -5.55 4.40
N GLN A 72 -1.33 -5.09 5.59
CA GLN A 72 -2.02 -5.42 6.83
C GLN A 72 -2.43 -4.13 7.50
N TYR A 73 -3.70 -4.03 7.84
CA TYR A 73 -4.31 -2.85 8.45
C TYR A 73 -4.50 -3.11 9.94
N TYR A 74 -4.24 -2.08 10.72
CA TYR A 74 -4.31 -2.12 12.17
C TYR A 74 -5.09 -0.90 12.65
N VAL A 75 -6.14 -1.11 13.44
CA VAL A 75 -6.88 -0.03 14.12
C VAL A 75 -6.07 0.49 15.31
N ASN A 76 -5.45 -0.42 16.07
CA ASN A 76 -4.57 -0.14 17.21
C ASN A 76 -3.22 -0.85 17.04
N TYR A 77 -2.18 -0.43 17.76
CA TYR A 77 -0.79 -0.92 17.59
C TYR A 77 -0.62 -2.44 17.78
N GLU A 78 -1.56 -3.13 18.43
CA GLU A 78 -1.34 -4.47 18.99
C GLU A 78 -2.18 -5.60 18.37
N ALA A 79 -3.15 -5.31 17.48
CA ALA A 79 -3.99 -6.36 16.88
C ALA A 79 -4.26 -6.09 15.39
N PRO A 80 -3.78 -6.97 14.46
CA PRO A 80 -4.28 -6.98 13.09
C PRO A 80 -5.73 -7.48 13.11
N GLU A 81 -6.65 -6.81 12.41
CA GLU A 81 -8.02 -7.34 12.28
C GLU A 81 -8.03 -8.57 11.36
N GLU A 82 -8.61 -9.67 11.83
CA GLU A 82 -8.96 -10.85 11.03
C GLU A 82 -10.15 -10.50 10.11
N GLY A 83 -9.86 -9.72 9.07
CA GLY A 83 -10.87 -9.26 8.12
C GLY A 83 -10.28 -8.14 7.29
N GLN A 84 -9.78 -8.48 6.10
CA GLN A 84 -8.87 -7.61 5.35
C GLN A 84 -9.51 -6.36 4.72
N SER A 85 -10.79 -6.08 4.92
CA SER A 85 -11.38 -4.80 4.52
C SER A 85 -10.93 -3.75 5.52
N ALA A 86 -10.11 -2.78 5.11
CA ALA A 86 -9.63 -1.76 6.03
C ALA A 86 -10.82 -1.03 6.66
N PRO A 87 -11.02 -1.07 7.98
CA PRO A 87 -12.02 -0.22 8.61
C PRO A 87 -11.61 1.25 8.39
N ALA A 88 -12.60 2.15 8.34
CA ALA A 88 -12.36 3.59 8.21
C ALA A 88 -11.41 4.17 9.27
N SER A 89 -11.18 3.44 10.36
CA SER A 89 -10.32 3.76 11.49
C SER A 89 -8.90 3.16 11.44
N ALA A 90 -8.49 2.50 10.34
CA ALA A 90 -7.15 1.90 10.24
C ALA A 90 -6.05 2.97 10.36
N ARG A 91 -5.21 2.91 11.41
CA ARG A 91 -4.18 3.91 11.73
C ARG A 91 -2.76 3.46 11.43
N VAL A 92 -2.52 2.16 11.30
CA VAL A 92 -1.19 1.62 11.07
C VAL A 92 -1.25 0.58 9.95
N LEU A 93 -0.25 0.62 9.07
CA LEU A 93 -0.16 -0.24 7.90
C LEU A 93 1.17 -0.97 7.90
N SER A 94 1.15 -2.30 7.82
CA SER A 94 2.35 -3.05 7.44
C SER A 94 2.29 -3.34 5.95
N VAL A 95 3.34 -2.96 5.22
CA VAL A 95 3.50 -3.25 3.80
C VAL A 95 4.59 -4.28 3.66
N ARG A 96 4.27 -5.41 3.04
CA ARG A 96 5.23 -6.43 2.62
C ARG A 96 5.33 -6.44 1.11
N LEU A 97 6.53 -6.29 0.57
CA LEU A 97 6.83 -6.41 -0.85
C LEU A 97 7.83 -7.55 -1.05
N ARG A 98 7.46 -8.56 -1.84
CA ARG A 98 8.30 -9.71 -2.20
C ARG A 98 8.72 -9.57 -3.67
N LEU A 99 9.99 -9.25 -3.88
CA LEU A 99 10.58 -9.06 -5.21
C LEU A 99 11.35 -10.31 -5.64
N VAL A 100 11.29 -10.65 -6.93
CA VAL A 100 12.03 -11.74 -7.56
C VAL A 100 13.19 -11.14 -8.35
N ALA A 101 14.42 -11.47 -7.99
CA ALA A 101 15.60 -11.08 -8.74
C ALA A 101 15.77 -11.96 -10.00
N ALA A 102 16.66 -11.54 -10.91
CA ALA A 102 16.90 -12.25 -12.19
C ALA A 102 17.40 -13.69 -12.02
N ASP A 103 18.02 -14.01 -10.89
CA ASP A 103 18.47 -15.35 -10.50
C ASP A 103 17.38 -16.20 -9.80
N GLY A 104 16.15 -15.67 -9.70
CA GLY A 104 15.03 -16.32 -9.01
C GLY A 104 15.03 -16.12 -7.48
N VAL A 105 16.02 -15.43 -6.91
CA VAL A 105 16.08 -15.17 -5.47
C VAL A 105 14.98 -14.18 -5.07
N VAL A 106 14.22 -14.54 -4.03
CA VAL A 106 13.17 -13.68 -3.48
C VAL A 106 13.71 -12.77 -2.38
N LYS A 107 13.61 -11.46 -2.57
CA LYS A 107 13.88 -10.45 -1.53
C LYS A 107 12.59 -9.92 -0.94
N THR A 108 12.48 -9.99 0.38
CA THR A 108 11.31 -9.50 1.10
C THR A 108 11.61 -8.21 1.83
N PHE A 109 10.81 -7.18 1.57
CA PHE A 109 10.82 -5.91 2.27
C PHE A 109 9.56 -5.81 3.11
N THR A 110 9.70 -5.54 4.40
CA THR A 110 8.55 -5.28 5.28
C THR A 110 8.74 -3.93 5.93
N GLN A 111 7.74 -3.06 5.85
CA GLN A 111 7.77 -1.76 6.46
C GLN A 111 6.46 -1.45 7.16
N ARG A 112 6.56 -1.08 8.43
CA ARG A 112 5.45 -0.54 9.20
C ARG A 112 5.37 0.98 8.98
N ILE A 113 4.17 1.46 8.72
CA ILE A 113 3.88 2.85 8.35
C ILE A 113 2.80 3.36 9.28
N VAL A 114 3.06 4.52 9.87
CA VAL A 114 2.10 5.32 10.62
C VAL A 114 1.82 6.55 9.77
N PRO A 115 0.67 6.64 9.08
CA PRO A 115 0.32 7.81 8.29
C PRO A 115 0.19 9.04 9.21
N ARG A 116 0.75 10.17 8.77
CA ARG A 116 0.89 11.35 9.64
C ARG A 116 -0.43 12.05 9.98
N ASN A 117 -1.45 11.92 9.13
CA ASN A 117 -2.59 12.83 9.11
C ASN A 117 -3.95 12.14 9.27
N ILE A 118 -3.99 10.92 9.78
CA ILE A 118 -5.26 10.27 10.11
C ILE A 118 -5.76 10.90 11.41
N GLN A 119 -6.71 11.84 11.30
CA GLN A 119 -7.32 12.45 12.49
C GLN A 119 -8.08 11.40 13.31
N PRO A 120 -8.03 11.48 14.66
CA PRO A 120 -8.70 10.54 15.52
C PRO A 120 -10.22 10.47 15.40
#